data_AF-A0A9C8AL36-F1
#
_entry.id   AF-A0A9C8AL36-F1
#
_cell.length_a   1.000
_cell.length_b   1.000
_cell.length_c   1.000
_cell.angle_alpha   90.00
_cell.angle_beta   90.00
_cell.angle_gamma   90.00
#
_symmetry.space_group_name_H-M   'P 1'
#
loop_
_entity.id
_entity.type
_entity.pdbx_description
1 polymer ?
#
loop_
_entity_poly.entity_id
_entity_poly.type
_entity_poly.pdbx_seq_one_letter_code
_entity_poly.pdbx_strand_id
1 'polypeptide(L)'
;MDNYRIAFLAAFRILRPGAEEIVMPLIREAKKAISKLGELLSWEPILTTPQEGRKAVNELLTQEPDIFVAFVAGGTEEIIYPAFRDINHPLVILACDRANSLAAALEMLSRFREMGKDVKLIYETHYGDSTAKAILDFLIPRKAVKKLRATAIGVLG
;
A
#
# COMPACT_ATOMS: atom_id res chain seq x y z
N MET A 1 -14.45 1.29 17.06
CA MET A 1 -14.00 1.41 15.66
C MET A 1 -13.48 0.04 15.25
N ASP A 2 -13.83 -0.45 14.06
CA ASP A 2 -13.19 -1.65 13.52
C ASP A 2 -11.68 -1.41 13.49
N ASN A 3 -10.89 -2.29 14.10
CA ASN A 3 -9.45 -2.18 14.11
C ASN A 3 -8.90 -2.78 12.81
N TYR A 4 -8.59 -1.94 11.82
CA TYR A 4 -8.04 -2.41 10.53
C TYR A 4 -6.55 -2.73 10.67
N ARG A 5 -6.12 -3.87 10.12
CA ARG A 5 -4.71 -4.27 10.08
C ARG A 5 -4.10 -3.81 8.77
N ILE A 6 -3.26 -2.78 8.80
CA ILE A 6 -2.75 -2.14 7.59
C ILE A 6 -1.26 -2.43 7.46
N ALA A 7 -0.90 -3.20 6.43
CA ALA A 7 0.49 -3.44 6.07
C ALA A 7 1.05 -2.23 5.33
N PHE A 8 2.11 -1.63 5.87
CA PHE A 8 2.79 -0.50 5.26
C PHE A 8 4.24 -0.84 4.89
N LEU A 9 4.63 -0.46 3.68
CA LEU A 9 6.00 -0.53 3.21
C LEU A 9 6.32 0.67 2.31
N ALA A 10 7.59 1.05 2.26
CA ALA A 10 8.07 2.11 1.40
C ALA A 10 9.22 1.59 0.55
N ALA A 11 9.15 1.83 -0.76
CA ALA A 11 10.26 1.57 -1.66
C ALA A 11 10.79 2.89 -2.20
N PHE A 12 12.11 3.00 -2.21
CA PHE A 12 12.81 4.15 -2.77
C PHE A 12 14.21 3.75 -3.20
N ARG A 13 14.57 4.11 -4.44
CA ARG A 13 15.92 3.91 -4.95
C ARG A 13 16.73 5.18 -4.74
N ILE A 14 17.75 5.11 -3.88
CA ILE A 14 18.64 6.24 -3.60
C ILE A 14 19.56 6.45 -4.80
N LEU A 15 19.22 7.40 -5.66
CA LEU A 15 20.04 7.74 -6.83
C LEU A 15 21.12 8.78 -6.52
N ARG A 16 20.96 9.54 -5.43
CA ARG A 16 21.89 10.59 -4.99
C ARG A 16 21.93 10.67 -3.47
N PRO A 17 23.08 11.01 -2.85
CA PRO A 17 23.16 11.31 -1.43
C PRO A 17 22.15 12.40 -1.03
N GLY A 18 21.51 12.25 0.13
CA GLY A 18 20.52 13.21 0.66
C GLY A 18 19.11 13.08 0.09
N ALA A 19 18.86 12.22 -0.90
CA ALA A 19 17.52 12.08 -1.48
C ALA A 19 16.50 11.48 -0.48
N GLU A 20 16.97 10.79 0.55
CA GLU A 20 16.16 10.33 1.68
C GLU A 20 15.53 11.48 2.49
N GLU A 21 16.19 12.64 2.58
CA GLU A 21 15.69 13.80 3.32
C GLU A 21 14.38 14.33 2.74
N ILE A 22 14.15 14.10 1.45
CA ILE A 22 12.92 14.49 0.74
C ILE A 22 11.79 13.51 1.03
N VAL A 23 12.11 12.22 1.12
CA VAL A 23 11.12 11.12 1.14
C VAL A 23 10.75 10.71 2.56
N MET A 24 11.69 10.73 3.49
CA MET A 24 11.47 10.32 4.88
C MET A 24 10.37 11.10 5.61
N PRO A 25 10.26 12.45 5.47
CA PRO A 25 9.15 13.19 6.06
C PRO A 25 7.79 12.72 5.52
N LEU A 26 7.69 12.44 4.22
CA LEU A 26 6.47 11.97 3.58
C LEU A 26 6.08 10.57 4.03
N ILE A 27 7.05 9.67 4.19
CA ILE A 27 6.81 8.33 4.76
C ILE A 27 6.27 8.45 6.19
N ARG A 28 6.83 9.35 7.00
CA ARG A 28 6.37 9.58 8.38
C ARG A 28 4.96 10.17 8.43
N GLU A 29 4.67 11.15 7.56
CA GLU A 29 3.32 11.70 7.40
C GLU A 29 2.31 10.61 7.00
N ALA A 30 2.65 9.77 6.02
CA ALA A 30 1.82 8.66 5.59
C ALA A 30 1.56 7.67 6.74
N LYS A 31 2.62 7.21 7.44
CA LYS A 31 2.47 6.32 8.60
C LYS A 31 1.56 6.92 9.68
N LYS A 32 1.70 8.21 9.98
CA LYS A 32 0.86 8.91 10.96
C LYS A 32 -0.60 9.04 10.51
N ALA A 33 -0.86 9.23 9.22
CA ALA A 33 -2.21 9.25 8.69
C ALA A 33 -2.86 7.85 8.76
N ILE A 34 -2.10 6.81 8.42
CA ILE A 34 -2.57 5.43 8.40
C ILE A 34 -2.78 4.86 9.80
N SER A 35 -1.92 5.19 10.78
CA SER A 35 -2.05 4.69 12.16
C SER A 35 -3.34 5.14 12.86
N LYS A 36 -4.02 6.18 12.35
CA LYS A 36 -5.36 6.58 12.83
C LYS A 36 -6.45 5.58 12.46
N LEU A 37 -6.21 4.72 11.47
CA LEU A 37 -7.19 3.77 10.95
C LEU A 37 -7.22 2.45 11.72
N GLY A 38 -6.15 2.09 12.42
CA GLY A 38 -6.04 0.84 13.16
C GLY A 38 -4.61 0.40 13.42
N GLU A 39 -4.40 -0.92 13.49
CA GLU A 39 -3.09 -1.53 13.71
C GLU A 39 -2.20 -1.36 12.46
N LEU A 40 -1.09 -0.65 12.62
CA LEU A 40 -0.10 -0.44 11.56
C LEU A 40 0.97 -1.53 11.62
N LEU A 41 0.97 -2.43 10.63
CA LEU A 41 1.97 -3.47 10.43
C LEU A 41 3.05 -2.90 9.49
N SER A 42 4.07 -2.27 10.04
CA SER A 42 5.05 -1.50 9.25
C SER A 42 6.36 -2.27 9.08
N TRP A 43 6.83 -2.33 7.84
CA TRP A 43 8.21 -2.67 7.53
C TRP A 43 9.08 -1.41 7.64
N GLU A 44 10.04 -1.41 8.56
CA GLU A 44 10.81 -0.22 8.91
C GLU A 44 11.99 0.11 7.98
N PRO A 45 12.67 -0.86 7.32
CA PRO A 45 13.62 -0.53 6.25
C PRO A 45 12.93 -0.01 4.99
N ILE A 46 13.48 1.05 4.36
CA ILE A 46 13.13 1.37 2.98
C ILE A 46 13.59 0.20 2.10
N LEU A 47 12.70 -0.26 1.22
CA LEU A 47 13.01 -1.32 0.27
C LEU A 47 13.85 -0.76 -0.87
N THR A 48 15.01 -1.37 -1.09
CA THR A 48 15.99 -0.99 -2.11
C THR A 48 16.23 -2.09 -3.14
N THR A 49 15.87 -3.34 -2.81
CA THR A 49 16.04 -4.50 -3.71
C THR A 49 14.77 -5.34 -3.87
N PRO A 50 14.61 -6.05 -5.01
CA PRO A 50 13.48 -6.96 -5.22
C PRO A 50 13.37 -8.08 -4.17
N GLN A 51 14.50 -8.55 -3.65
CA GLN A 51 14.55 -9.58 -2.61
C GLN A 51 14.00 -9.04 -1.28
N GLU A 52 14.37 -7.81 -0.90
CA GLU A 52 13.79 -7.12 0.26
C GLU A 52 12.29 -6.93 0.09
N GLY A 53 11.83 -6.53 -1.10
CA GLY A 53 10.40 -6.36 -1.38
C GLY A 53 9.60 -7.65 -1.15
N ARG A 54 10.07 -8.78 -1.71
CA ARG A 54 9.42 -10.09 -1.51
C ARG A 54 9.45 -10.51 -0.04
N LYS A 55 10.57 -10.32 0.65
CA LYS A 55 10.70 -10.64 2.08
C LYS A 55 9.71 -9.84 2.92
N ALA A 56 9.68 -8.52 2.73
CA ALA A 56 8.79 -7.63 3.47
C ALA A 56 7.32 -7.97 3.25
N VAL A 57 6.90 -8.20 2.00
CA VAL A 57 5.51 -8.56 1.71
C VAL A 57 5.13 -9.91 2.33
N ASN A 58 6.01 -10.91 2.26
CA ASN A 58 5.75 -12.22 2.87
C ASN A 58 5.65 -12.14 4.40
N GLU A 59 6.53 -11.39 5.07
CA GLU A 59 6.48 -11.20 6.52
C GLU A 59 5.28 -10.37 6.98
N LEU A 60 4.86 -9.39 6.18
CA LEU A 60 3.64 -8.65 6.46
C LEU A 60 2.40 -9.52 6.22
N LEU A 61 2.43 -10.42 5.24
CA LEU A 61 1.32 -11.32 4.92
C LEU A 61 1.02 -12.32 6.04
N THR A 62 2.04 -12.83 6.75
CA THR A 62 1.84 -13.74 7.89
C THR A 62 1.12 -13.07 9.07
N GLN A 63 1.09 -11.74 9.07
CA GLN A 63 0.35 -10.94 10.04
C GLN A 63 -1.07 -10.62 9.55
N GLU A 64 -1.57 -11.33 8.53
CA GLU A 64 -2.96 -11.25 8.01
C GLU A 64 -3.49 -9.81 7.85
N PRO A 65 -2.84 -8.99 7.00
CA PRO A 65 -3.26 -7.62 6.79
C PRO A 65 -4.58 -7.56 6.01
N ASP A 66 -5.41 -6.57 6.33
CA ASP A 66 -6.63 -6.28 5.60
C ASP A 66 -6.34 -5.61 4.24
N ILE A 67 -5.24 -4.87 4.18
CA ILE A 67 -4.82 -4.05 3.03
C ILE A 67 -3.32 -3.80 3.09
N PHE A 68 -2.71 -3.69 1.92
CA PHE A 68 -1.35 -3.18 1.76
C PHE A 68 -1.37 -1.72 1.33
N VAL A 69 -0.47 -0.93 1.89
CA VAL A 69 -0.22 0.45 1.52
C VAL A 69 1.27 0.58 1.20
N ALA A 70 1.59 0.94 -0.04
CA ALA A 70 2.95 1.11 -0.51
C ALA A 70 3.21 2.58 -0.84
N PHE A 71 4.18 3.20 -0.18
CA PHE A 71 4.76 4.45 -0.67
C PHE A 71 5.82 4.12 -1.72
N VAL A 72 5.74 4.75 -2.89
CA VAL A 72 6.63 4.47 -4.02
C VAL A 72 7.22 5.75 -4.60
N ALA A 73 8.43 5.63 -5.10
CA ALA A 73 9.19 6.70 -5.73
C ALA A 73 9.89 6.17 -6.99
N GLY A 74 10.48 7.07 -7.79
CA GLY A 74 11.09 6.70 -9.08
C GLY A 74 12.05 5.51 -8.99
N GLY A 75 11.90 4.53 -9.89
CA GLY A 75 12.83 3.40 -10.00
C GLY A 75 12.59 2.27 -8.99
N THR A 76 11.37 2.12 -8.49
CA THR A 76 10.97 1.11 -7.48
C THR A 76 10.07 0.01 -8.04
N GLU A 77 9.79 0.06 -9.32
CA GLU A 77 8.92 -0.86 -10.06
C GLU A 77 9.43 -2.30 -9.94
N GLU A 78 10.74 -2.50 -10.16
CA GLU A 78 11.42 -3.79 -10.05
C GLU A 78 11.39 -4.36 -8.62
N ILE A 79 11.22 -3.52 -7.61
CA ILE A 79 11.14 -3.93 -6.20
C ILE A 79 9.73 -4.39 -5.88
N ILE A 80 8.73 -3.61 -6.27
CA ILE A 80 7.35 -3.78 -5.81
C ILE A 80 6.58 -4.79 -6.68
N TYR A 81 6.74 -4.81 -8.01
CA TYR A 81 5.98 -5.75 -8.85
C TYR A 81 6.20 -7.21 -8.48
N PRO A 82 7.44 -7.70 -8.30
CA PRO A 82 7.66 -9.10 -7.99
C PRO A 82 7.17 -9.47 -6.59
N ALA A 83 7.14 -8.50 -5.67
CA ALA A 83 6.66 -8.69 -4.30
C ALA A 83 5.14 -8.91 -4.24
N PHE A 84 4.38 -8.25 -5.11
CA PHE A 84 2.91 -8.32 -5.12
C PHE A 84 2.33 -9.25 -6.18
N ARG A 85 3.16 -9.87 -7.03
CA ARG A 85 2.71 -10.69 -8.17
C ARG A 85 1.66 -11.73 -7.79
N ASP A 86 1.90 -12.47 -6.71
CA ASP A 86 1.05 -13.59 -6.29
C ASP A 86 0.14 -13.26 -5.10
N ILE A 87 0.09 -11.97 -4.70
CA ILE A 87 -0.66 -11.50 -3.53
C ILE A 87 -2.02 -10.94 -3.95
N ASN A 88 -3.10 -11.56 -3.47
CA ASN A 88 -4.48 -11.16 -3.79
C ASN A 88 -5.13 -10.31 -2.68
N HIS A 89 -4.37 -9.36 -2.14
CA HIS A 89 -4.87 -8.40 -1.17
C HIS A 89 -5.10 -7.03 -1.84
N PRO A 90 -6.05 -6.23 -1.33
CA PRO A 90 -6.19 -4.85 -1.78
C PRO A 90 -4.88 -4.09 -1.57
N LEU A 91 -4.49 -3.30 -2.56
CA LEU A 91 -3.26 -2.51 -2.56
C LEU A 91 -3.59 -1.04 -2.77
N VAL A 92 -3.05 -0.19 -1.91
CA VAL A 92 -3.03 1.27 -2.10
C VAL A 92 -1.60 1.69 -2.41
N ILE A 93 -1.43 2.44 -3.49
CA ILE A 93 -0.18 3.10 -3.83
C ILE A 93 -0.30 4.56 -3.40
N LEU A 94 0.59 5.01 -2.54
CA LEU A 94 0.70 6.40 -2.15
C LEU A 94 1.70 7.12 -3.05
N ALA A 95 1.28 8.26 -3.57
CA ALA A 95 2.07 9.09 -4.45
C ALA A 95 2.03 10.57 -4.04
N CYS A 96 3.09 11.29 -4.38
CA CYS A 96 3.21 12.74 -4.18
C CYS A 96 3.88 13.43 -5.38
N ASP A 97 3.98 14.76 -5.32
CA ASP A 97 4.64 15.61 -6.31
C ASP A 97 6.18 15.59 -6.21
N ARG A 98 6.75 14.85 -5.25
CA ARG A 98 8.19 14.80 -4.99
C ARG A 98 8.80 13.46 -5.38
N ALA A 99 10.13 13.43 -5.51
CA ALA A 99 10.92 12.21 -5.73
C ALA A 99 10.45 11.31 -6.89
N ASN A 100 9.87 11.91 -7.94
CA ASN A 100 9.28 11.20 -9.08
C ASN A 100 8.21 10.16 -8.67
N SER A 101 7.52 10.40 -7.55
CA SER A 101 6.59 9.46 -6.92
C SER A 101 5.33 9.24 -7.75
N LEU A 102 4.71 10.31 -8.25
CA LEU A 102 3.52 10.19 -9.11
C LEU A 102 3.79 9.39 -10.40
N ALA A 103 4.93 9.63 -11.07
CA ALA A 103 5.25 8.93 -12.31
C ALA A 103 5.43 7.42 -12.07
N ALA A 104 6.20 7.05 -11.05
CA ALA A 104 6.36 5.65 -10.64
C ALA A 104 5.00 5.02 -10.29
N ALA A 105 4.19 5.72 -9.50
CA ALA A 105 2.90 5.21 -9.07
C ALA A 105 1.91 5.01 -10.24
N LEU A 106 1.94 5.86 -11.27
CA LEU A 106 1.10 5.71 -12.46
C LEU A 106 1.54 4.53 -13.33
N GLU A 107 2.85 4.35 -13.53
CA GLU A 107 3.40 3.17 -14.21
C GLU A 107 2.96 1.89 -13.49
N MET A 108 3.09 1.89 -12.16
CA MET A 108 2.71 0.77 -11.32
C MET A 108 1.21 0.50 -11.31
N LEU A 109 0.40 1.55 -11.27
CA LEU A 109 -1.06 1.42 -11.31
C LEU A 109 -1.51 0.71 -12.58
N SER A 110 -0.98 1.10 -13.74
CA SER A 110 -1.30 0.46 -15.01
C SER A 110 -0.94 -1.02 -14.98
N ARG A 111 0.29 -1.33 -14.56
CA ARG A 111 0.79 -2.70 -14.54
C ARG A 111 0.02 -3.60 -13.58
N PHE A 112 -0.31 -3.12 -12.39
CA PHE A 112 -1.10 -3.88 -11.43
C PHE A 112 -2.53 -4.13 -11.90
N ARG A 113 -3.15 -3.16 -12.60
CA ARG A 113 -4.47 -3.36 -13.21
C ARG A 113 -4.44 -4.42 -14.31
N GLU A 114 -3.42 -4.42 -15.17
CA GLU A 114 -3.22 -5.48 -16.18
C GLU A 114 -3.10 -6.87 -15.54
N MET A 115 -2.50 -6.94 -14.35
CA MET A 115 -2.37 -8.17 -13.56
C MET A 115 -3.65 -8.56 -12.80
N GLY A 116 -4.75 -7.81 -12.98
CA GLY A 116 -6.01 -8.04 -12.28
C GLY A 116 -5.96 -7.74 -10.78
N LYS A 117 -4.97 -6.96 -10.32
CA LYS A 117 -4.86 -6.58 -8.91
C LYS A 117 -5.91 -5.55 -8.54
N ASP A 118 -6.40 -5.68 -7.32
CA ASP A 118 -7.29 -4.73 -6.72
C ASP A 118 -6.49 -3.56 -6.13
N VAL A 119 -6.21 -2.57 -6.97
CA VAL A 119 -5.27 -1.47 -6.67
C VAL A 119 -5.93 -0.08 -6.76
N LYS A 120 -5.58 0.80 -5.82
CA LYS A 120 -5.94 2.22 -5.84
C LYS A 120 -4.69 3.10 -5.72
N LEU A 121 -4.65 4.16 -6.51
CA LEU A 121 -3.69 5.25 -6.35
C LEU A 121 -4.31 6.33 -5.47
N ILE A 122 -3.57 6.80 -4.47
CA ILE A 122 -3.87 8.01 -3.71
C ILE A 122 -2.71 8.97 -3.91
N TYR A 123 -3.00 10.09 -4.55
CA TYR A 123 -2.04 11.18 -4.74
C TYR A 123 -2.37 12.31 -3.77
N GLU A 124 -1.39 12.71 -2.97
CA GLU A 124 -1.50 13.83 -2.03
C GLU A 124 -0.14 14.53 -1.94
N THR A 125 -0.15 15.86 -1.77
CA THR A 125 1.08 16.62 -1.47
C THR A 125 1.47 16.49 0.01
N HIS A 126 0.48 16.22 0.87
CA HIS A 126 0.63 15.98 2.30
C HIS A 126 -0.36 14.91 2.76
N TYR A 127 0.12 13.93 3.53
CA TYR A 127 -0.74 12.84 3.99
C TYR A 127 -1.43 13.20 5.31
N GLY A 128 -2.75 12.99 5.35
CA GLY A 128 -3.58 13.39 6.47
C GLY A 128 -4.93 12.68 6.51
N ASP A 129 -5.96 13.36 6.99
CA ASP A 129 -7.29 12.77 7.18
C ASP A 129 -7.97 12.42 5.83
N SER A 130 -7.66 13.16 4.76
CA SER A 130 -8.11 12.84 3.40
C SER A 130 -7.55 11.49 2.92
N THR A 131 -6.26 11.25 3.17
CA THR A 131 -5.59 9.97 2.87
C THR A 131 -6.25 8.83 3.63
N ALA A 132 -6.46 9.03 4.94
CA ALA A 132 -7.10 8.05 5.81
C ALA A 132 -8.52 7.69 5.30
N LYS A 133 -9.32 8.71 4.99
CA LYS A 133 -10.66 8.55 4.41
C LYS A 133 -10.61 7.80 3.08
N ALA A 134 -9.72 8.16 2.18
CA ALA A 134 -9.61 7.53 0.86
C ALA A 134 -9.20 6.05 0.93
N ILE A 135 -8.39 5.66 1.93
CA ILE A 135 -8.06 4.26 2.24
C ILE A 135 -9.31 3.53 2.74
N LEU A 136 -10.07 4.12 3.66
CA LEU A 136 -11.31 3.50 4.18
C LEU A 136 -12.38 3.32 3.09
N ASP A 137 -12.60 4.35 2.27
CA ASP A 137 -13.55 4.29 1.14
C ASP A 137 -13.18 3.18 0.15
N PHE A 138 -11.90 2.82 0.08
CA PHE A 138 -11.43 1.68 -0.69
C PHE A 138 -11.62 0.36 0.06
N LEU A 139 -11.25 0.28 1.33
CA LEU A 139 -11.25 -0.96 2.11
C LEU A 139 -12.64 -1.45 2.51
N ILE A 140 -13.53 -0.55 2.95
CA ILE A 140 -14.84 -0.90 3.53
C ILE A 140 -15.69 -1.73 2.56
N PRO A 141 -15.90 -1.32 1.28
CA PRO A 141 -16.69 -2.11 0.34
C PRO A 141 -16.12 -3.52 0.12
N ARG A 142 -14.79 -3.65 0.08
CA ARG A 142 -14.10 -4.93 -0.16
C ARG A 142 -14.30 -5.89 1.00
N LYS A 143 -14.20 -5.38 2.24
CA LYS A 143 -14.54 -6.16 3.43
C LYS A 143 -16.00 -6.57 3.45
N ALA A 144 -16.92 -5.68 3.09
CA ALA A 144 -18.33 -6.01 3.00
C ALA A 144 -18.59 -7.13 1.98
N VAL A 145 -18.00 -7.04 0.78
CA VAL A 145 -18.10 -8.09 -0.25
C VAL A 145 -17.48 -9.41 0.22
N LYS A 146 -16.32 -9.38 0.90
CA LYS A 146 -15.69 -10.58 1.46
C LYS A 146 -16.59 -11.26 2.51
N LYS A 147 -17.21 -10.46 3.40
CA LYS A 147 -18.18 -10.96 4.39
C LYS A 147 -19.42 -11.57 3.71
N LEU A 148 -19.98 -10.89 2.71
CA LEU A 148 -21.14 -11.39 1.95
C LEU A 148 -20.83 -12.71 1.25
N ARG A 149 -19.67 -12.84 0.60
CA ARG A 149 -19.24 -14.10 -0.05
C ARG A 149 -19.04 -15.26 0.93
N ALA A 150 -18.59 -14.96 2.16
CA ALA A 150 -18.43 -15.95 3.21
C ALA A 150 -19.77 -16.34 3.88
N THR A 151 -20.82 -15.55 3.69
CA THR A 151 -22.13 -15.83 4.27
C THR A 151 -22.87 -16.81 3.37
N ALA A 152 -23.06 -18.04 3.85
CA ALA A 152 -23.95 -19.00 3.19
C ALA A 152 -25.40 -18.54 3.39
N ILE A 153 -26.04 -18.06 2.33
CA ILE A 153 -27.46 -17.73 2.35
C ILE A 153 -28.23 -19.05 2.13
N GLY A 154 -28.73 -19.62 3.24
CA GLY A 154 -29.70 -20.71 3.17
C GLY A 154 -31.05 -20.15 2.72
N VAL A 155 -31.48 -20.51 1.51
CA VAL A 155 -32.86 -20.26 1.09
C VAL A 155 -33.71 -21.39 1.66
N LEU A 156 -34.48 -21.08 2.71
CA LEU A 156 -35.57 -21.96 3.16
C LEU A 156 -36.76 -21.73 2.23
N GLY A 157 -37.12 -22.78 1.49
CA GLY A 157 -38.32 -22.88 0.66
C GLY A 157 -39.16 -24.07 1.11
#